data_AF-A0A5K1CAJ5-F1
#
_entry.id   AF-A0A5K1CAJ5-F1
#
_cell.length_a   1.000
_cell.length_b   1.000
_cell.length_c   1.000
_cell.angle_alpha   90.00
_cell.angle_beta   90.00
_cell.angle_gamma   90.00
#
_symmetry.space_group_name_H-M   'P 1'
#
loop_
_entity.id
_entity.type
_entity.pdbx_description
1 polymer ?
#
loop_
_entity_poly.entity_id
_entity_poly.type
_entity_poly.pdbx_seq_one_letter_code
_entity_poly.pdbx_strand_id
1 'polypeptide(L)' 'FVGDSLNRNMFVSLVCSLRRASNEVRKWRPAKADRGFTFLRYNLTIAYHRTNLLARYSR' A
#
# COMPACT_ATOMS: atom_id res chain seq x y z
N PHE A 1 -2.72 -1.85 -3.48
CA PHE A 1 -3.83 -0.87 -3.53
C PHE A 1 -3.52 0.19 -4.55
N VAL A 2 -4.47 0.48 -5.43
CA VAL A 2 -4.32 1.45 -6.52
C VAL A 2 -5.59 2.27 -6.54
N GLY A 3 -5.50 3.59 -6.36
CA GLY A 3 -6.70 4.42 -6.38
C GLY A 3 -6.58 5.74 -5.65
N ASP A 4 -7.73 6.22 -5.21
CA ASP A 4 -7.92 7.45 -4.45
C ASP A 4 -7.69 7.29 -2.93
N SER A 5 -8.18 8.25 -2.16
CA SER A 5 -8.12 8.28 -0.70
C SER A 5 -8.85 7.11 -0.03
N LEU A 6 -9.90 6.54 -0.65
CA LEU A 6 -10.63 5.40 -0.09
C LEU A 6 -9.76 4.14 -0.17
N ASN A 7 -9.09 3.93 -1.31
CA ASN A 7 -8.11 2.87 -1.47
C ASN A 7 -6.92 3.00 -0.50
N ARG A 8 -6.52 4.23 -0.16
CA ARG A 8 -5.51 4.49 0.88
C ARG A 8 -6.00 4.04 2.27
N ASN A 9 -7.27 4.21 2.59
CA ASN A 9 -7.83 3.76 3.87
C ASN A 9 -7.87 2.22 3.96
N MET A 10 -8.25 1.54 2.87
CA MET A 10 -8.20 0.08 2.80
C MET A 10 -6.76 -0.46 2.95
N PHE A 11 -5.78 0.20 2.32
CA PHE A 11 -4.37 -0.12 2.50
C PHE A 11 -3.93 -0.05 3.96
N VAL A 12 -4.25 1.04 4.66
CA VAL A 12 -3.89 1.22 6.07
C VAL A 12 -4.61 0.18 6.94
N SER A 13 -5.89 -0.09 6.68
CA SER A 13 -6.67 -1.11 7.40
C SER A 13 -6.00 -2.48 7.31
N LEU A 14 -5.65 -2.95 6.11
CA LEU A 14 -5.00 -4.25 5.92
C LEU A 14 -3.62 -4.31 6.60
N VAL A 15 -2.80 -3.27 6.45
CA VAL A 15 -1.48 -3.21 7.10
C VAL A 15 -1.63 -3.28 8.62
N CYS A 16 -2.56 -2.55 9.22
CA CYS A 16 -2.79 -2.59 10.66
C CYS A 16 -3.27 -3.96 11.15
N SER A 17 -4.15 -4.62 10.40
CA SER A 17 -4.60 -5.99 10.70
C SER A 17 -3.44 -6.98 10.70
N LEU A 18 -2.57 -6.91 9.69
CA LEU A 18 -1.41 -7.80 9.57
C LEU A 18 -0.30 -7.49 10.59
N ARG A 19 -0.15 -6.22 11.00
CA ARG A 19 0.78 -5.85 12.06
C ARG A 19 0.47 -6.54 13.40
N ARG A 20 -0.80 -6.89 13.66
CA ARG A 20 -1.14 -7.69 14.86
C ARG A 20 -0.57 -9.11 14.81
N ALA A 21 -0.40 -9.68 13.61
CA ALA A 21 0.18 -11.01 13.43
C ALA A 21 1.72 -10.98 13.31
N SER A 22 2.30 -9.90 12.80
CA SER A 22 3.75 -9.77 12.62
C SER A 22 4.24 -8.33 12.74
N ASN A 23 5.19 -8.11 13.65
CA ASN A 23 5.77 -6.80 13.93
C ASN A 23 7.03 -6.49 13.10
N GLU A 24 7.62 -7.50 12.44
CA GLU A 24 8.82 -7.37 11.63
C GLU A 24 8.50 -6.76 10.26
N VAL A 25 8.39 -5.44 10.24
CA VAL A 25 7.97 -4.69 9.05
C VAL A 25 9.00 -3.64 8.65
N ARG A 26 9.40 -3.64 7.38
CA ARG A 26 10.27 -2.63 6.79
C ARG A 26 9.45 -1.66 5.93
N LYS A 27 9.67 -0.36 6.10
CA LYS A 27 9.08 0.66 5.21
C LYS A 27 9.64 0.48 3.79
N TRP A 28 8.77 0.54 2.80
CA TRP A 28 9.12 0.40 1.39
C TRP A 28 8.59 1.62 0.62
N ARG A 29 9.47 2.31 -0.13
CA ARG A 29 9.16 3.54 -0.87
C ARG A 29 9.90 3.57 -2.22
N PRO A 30 9.40 2.90 -3.26
CA PRO A 30 9.94 3.02 -4.61
C PRO A 30 9.36 4.25 -5.33
N ALA A 31 10.05 4.69 -6.38
CA ALA A 31 9.67 5.87 -7.18
C ALA A 31 8.24 5.82 -7.75
N LYS A 32 7.65 4.64 -7.95
CA LYS A 32 6.30 4.47 -8.51
C LYS A 32 5.22 4.17 -7.48
N ALA A 33 5.52 3.93 -6.21
CA ALA A 33 4.49 3.68 -5.20
C ALA A 33 4.66 4.66 -4.04
N ASP A 34 3.61 5.39 -3.71
CA ASP A 34 3.71 6.45 -2.71
C ASP A 34 4.04 5.90 -1.32
N ARG A 35 3.52 4.72 -0.99
CA ARG A 35 3.65 4.11 0.34
C ARG A 35 3.64 2.59 0.25
N GLY A 36 4.48 1.92 1.03
CA GLY A 36 4.36 0.49 1.24
C GLY A 36 5.12 -0.02 2.45
N PHE A 37 4.85 -1.28 2.78
CA PHE A 37 5.44 -2.01 3.90
C PHE A 37 5.77 -3.43 3.45
N THR A 38 6.93 -3.92 3.85
CA THR A 38 7.37 -5.30 3.62
C THR A 38 7.41 -6.05 4.94
N PHE A 39 6.60 -7.10 5.08
CA PHE A 39 6.62 -8.04 6.19
C PHE A 39 7.70 -9.08 5.91
N LEU A 40 8.83 -8.95 6.61
CA LEU A 40 10.07 -9.65 6.28
C LEU A 40 9.92 -11.17 6.43
N ARG A 41 9.26 -11.61 7.49
CA ARG A 41 9.03 -13.03 7.81
C ARG A 41 8.29 -13.80 6.70
N TYR A 42 7.46 -13.11 5.92
CA TYR A 42 6.63 -13.72 4.87
C TYR A 42 7.05 -13.31 3.46
N ASN A 43 8.10 -12.50 3.32
CA ASN A 43 8.47 -11.86 2.06
C ASN A 43 7.27 -11.19 1.36
N LEU A 44 6.38 -10.58 2.15
CA LEU A 44 5.13 -9.98 1.68
C LEU A 44 5.26 -8.46 1.65
N THR A 45 5.15 -7.86 0.46
CA THR A 45 5.09 -6.40 0.30
C THR A 45 3.68 -5.95 0.00
N ILE A 46 3.17 -5.03 0.81
CA ILE A 46 1.89 -4.35 0.58
C ILE A 46 2.18 -2.91 0.21
N ALA A 47 1.63 -2.48 -0.92
CA ALA A 47 1.89 -1.17 -1.50
C ALA A 47 0.60 -0.41 -1.84
N TYR A 48 0.70 0.91 -1.82
CA TYR A 48 -0.31 1.86 -2.26
C TYR A 48 0.28 2.78 -3.34
N HIS A 49 -0.42 2.85 -4.46
CA HIS A 49 -0.16 3.76 -5.57
C HIS A 49 -1.36 4.69 -5.75
N ARG A 50 -1.13 6.01 -5.64
CA ARG A 50 -2.18 6.99 -5.82
C ARG A 50 -2.48 7.19 -7.30
N THR A 51 -3.73 6.91 -7.66
CA THR A 51 -4.29 7.31 -8.96
C THR A 51 -5.79 7.54 -8.78
N ASN A 52 -6.23 8.80 -8.81
CA ASN A 52 -7.65 9.11 -8.59
C ASN A 52 -8.52 8.57 -9.74
N LEU A 53 -7.97 8.56 -10.96
CA LEU A 53 -8.56 7.92 -12.12
C LEU A 53 -7.66 6.77 -12.51
N LEU A 54 -8.22 5.57 -12.65
CA LEU A 54 -7.44 4.37 -12.97
C LEU A 54 -6.83 4.42 -14.37
N ALA A 55 -7.45 5.20 -15.26
CA ALA A 55 -6.98 5.45 -16.62
C ALA A 55 -6.80 6.95 -16.85
N ARG A 56 -5.97 7.28 -17.84
CA ARG A 56 -5.78 8.67 -18.27
C ARG A 56 -7.07 9.17 -18.92
N TYR A 57 -7.79 10.03 -18.21
CA TYR A 57 -8.98 10.68 -18.73
C TYR A 57 -8.57 12.02 -19.37
N SER A 58 -8.55 12.08 -20.71
CA SER A 58 -8.45 13.35 -21.44
C SER A 58 -9.86 13.78 -21.85
N ARG A 59 -10.15 15.07 -21.70
CA ARG A 59 -11.36 15.68 -22.23
C ARG A 59 -11.16 16.06 -23.69
#